data_AF-A0A0Q5Z3D3-F1
#
_entry.id   AF-A0A0Q5Z3D3-F1
#
_cell.length_a   1.000
_cell.length_b   1.000
_cell.length_c   1.000
_cell.angle_alpha   90.00
_cell.angle_beta   90.00
_cell.angle_gamma   90.00
#
_symmetry.space_group_name_H-M   'P 1'
#
loop_
_entity.id
_entity.type
_entity.pdbx_description
1 polymer ?
#
loop_
_entity_poly.entity_id
_entity_poly.type
_entity_poly.pdbx_seq_one_letter_code
_entity_poly.pdbx_strand_id
1 'polypeptide(L)'
;MDTEMLVVGLVILALIAIALVLYQRKTRSKNLQHHFGAEYGRAVETTGSRDKAEAELLARRKRVDQLHIAPLSPADAQRFTQAWRSLQARFVDNPQDALAQADALVQDLMRTRGYPMGDFERSAADISVNHPGVVEHYRAGHAIAERQGRGEVDTEGMRQAVIHYRALFAELLEVDQPEHHDHHPDMRTQS
;
A
#
# COMPACT_ATOMS: atom_id res chain seq x y z
N MET A 1 54.56 -18.87 -12.64
CA MET A 1 53.92 -18.06 -13.71
C MET A 1 52.47 -18.49 -13.88
N ASP A 2 52.16 -19.73 -14.24
CA ASP A 2 50.76 -20.17 -14.47
C ASP A 2 49.91 -20.15 -13.18
N THR A 3 50.41 -20.67 -12.07
CA THR A 3 49.68 -20.70 -10.80
C THR A 3 49.42 -19.30 -10.24
N GLU A 4 50.39 -18.38 -10.34
CA GLU A 4 50.23 -16.99 -9.89
C GLU A 4 49.20 -16.25 -10.74
N MET A 5 49.19 -16.47 -12.06
CA MET A 5 48.22 -15.87 -12.96
C MET A 5 46.79 -16.41 -12.72
N LEU A 6 46.68 -17.71 -12.41
CA LEU A 6 45.41 -18.33 -12.00
C LEU A 6 44.89 -17.79 -10.65
N VAL A 7 45.77 -17.62 -9.66
CA VAL A 7 45.40 -17.05 -8.35
C VAL A 7 44.93 -15.60 -8.51
N VAL A 8 45.66 -14.78 -9.27
CA VAL A 8 45.28 -13.39 -9.56
C VAL A 8 43.93 -13.34 -10.29
N GLY A 9 43.73 -14.21 -11.28
CA GLY A 9 42.44 -14.33 -11.99
C GLY A 9 41.27 -14.68 -11.06
N LEU A 10 41.45 -15.64 -10.15
CA LEU A 10 40.42 -16.03 -9.17
C LEU A 10 40.09 -14.90 -8.18
N VAL A 11 41.11 -14.18 -7.68
CA VAL A 11 40.90 -13.04 -6.77
C VAL A 11 40.12 -11.93 -7.48
N ILE A 12 40.47 -11.61 -8.73
CA ILE A 12 39.73 -10.61 -9.52
C ILE A 12 38.28 -11.06 -9.73
N LEU A 13 38.05 -12.31 -10.09
CA LEU A 13 36.70 -12.85 -10.27
C LEU A 13 35.86 -12.76 -8.98
N ALA A 14 36.46 -13.11 -7.83
CA ALA A 14 35.81 -13.01 -6.53
C ALA A 14 35.46 -11.56 -6.17
N LEU A 15 36.38 -10.61 -6.42
CA LEU A 15 36.13 -9.18 -6.19
C LEU A 15 35.01 -8.63 -7.09
N ILE A 16 34.98 -9.03 -8.36
CA ILE A 16 33.91 -8.66 -9.29
C ILE A 16 32.56 -9.21 -8.80
N ALA A 17 32.51 -10.48 -8.38
CA ALA A 17 31.29 -11.08 -7.85
C ALA A 17 30.78 -10.34 -6.60
N ILE A 18 31.68 -10.00 -5.66
CA ILE A 18 31.35 -9.23 -4.45
C ILE A 18 30.83 -7.84 -4.85
N ALA A 19 31.51 -7.14 -5.75
CA ALA A 19 31.10 -5.82 -6.23
C ALA A 19 29.71 -5.85 -6.87
N LEU A 20 29.41 -6.88 -7.67
CA LEU A 20 28.11 -7.07 -8.30
C LEU A 20 27.01 -7.30 -7.25
N VAL A 21 27.25 -8.13 -6.24
CA VAL A 21 26.29 -8.38 -5.15
C VAL A 21 26.03 -7.10 -4.36
N LEU A 22 27.07 -6.34 -4.01
CA LEU A 22 26.92 -5.08 -3.28
C LEU A 22 26.14 -4.04 -4.10
N TYR A 23 26.41 -3.95 -5.41
CA TYR A 23 25.68 -3.07 -6.32
C TYR A 23 24.19 -3.44 -6.40
N GLN A 24 23.86 -4.72 -6.55
CA GLN A 24 22.48 -5.20 -6.57
C GLN A 24 21.76 -4.95 -5.23
N ARG A 25 22.42 -5.19 -4.09
CA ARG A 25 21.83 -4.88 -2.77
C ARG A 25 21.53 -3.39 -2.64
N LYS A 26 22.45 -2.52 -3.05
CA LYS A 26 22.28 -1.07 -2.96
C LYS A 26 21.14 -0.56 -3.84
N THR A 27 21.05 -1.04 -5.08
CA THR A 27 19.99 -0.65 -6.02
C THR A 27 18.62 -1.16 -5.58
N ARG A 28 18.53 -2.43 -5.16
CA ARG A 28 17.31 -3.03 -4.61
C ARG A 28 16.77 -2.25 -3.42
N SER A 29 17.66 -1.93 -2.49
CA SER A 29 17.30 -1.19 -1.29
C SER A 29 16.79 0.21 -1.62
N LYS A 30 17.46 0.92 -2.53
CA LYS A 30 16.98 2.22 -3.02
C LYS A 30 15.59 2.13 -3.65
N ASN A 31 15.33 1.10 -4.46
CA ASN A 31 14.03 0.90 -5.08
C ASN A 31 12.95 0.61 -4.03
N LEU A 32 13.24 -0.21 -3.01
CA LEU A 32 12.31 -0.47 -1.91
C LEU A 32 12.03 0.79 -1.10
N GLN A 33 13.07 1.56 -0.77
CA GLN A 33 12.93 2.82 -0.04
C GLN A 33 12.12 3.85 -0.85
N HIS A 34 12.38 3.97 -2.14
CA HIS A 34 11.64 4.87 -3.03
C HIS A 34 10.18 4.45 -3.17
N HIS A 35 9.91 3.16 -3.30
CA HIS A 35 8.56 2.62 -3.46
C HIS A 35 7.73 2.72 -2.18
N PHE A 36 8.25 2.22 -1.06
CA PHE A 36 7.50 2.16 0.21
C PHE A 36 7.57 3.47 1.00
N GLY A 37 8.53 4.36 0.72
CA GLY A 37 8.66 5.65 1.42
C GLY A 37 8.77 5.46 2.93
N ALA A 38 7.84 6.05 3.69
CA ALA A 38 7.81 5.99 5.14
C ALA A 38 7.59 4.55 5.69
N GLU A 39 6.90 3.68 4.96
CA GLU A 39 6.74 2.27 5.35
C GLU A 39 8.06 1.50 5.33
N TYR A 40 9.04 1.93 4.54
CA TYR A 40 10.39 1.39 4.62
C TYR A 40 11.01 1.71 5.99
N GLY A 41 10.89 2.96 6.43
CA GLY A 41 11.37 3.39 7.75
C GLY A 41 10.72 2.58 8.87
N ARG A 42 9.38 2.48 8.84
CA ARG A 42 8.60 1.68 9.80
C ARG A 42 9.04 0.20 9.82
N ALA A 43 9.27 -0.42 8.67
CA ALA A 43 9.72 -1.81 8.60
C ALA A 43 11.11 -1.99 9.23
N VAL A 44 12.03 -1.04 9.01
CA VAL A 44 13.36 -1.06 9.64
C VAL A 44 13.25 -0.91 11.16
N GLU A 45 12.42 0.01 11.64
CA GLU A 45 12.17 0.21 13.08
C GLU A 45 11.57 -1.03 13.73
N THR A 46 10.57 -1.65 13.08
CA THR A 46 9.85 -2.81 13.61
C THR A 46 10.73 -4.06 13.67
N THR A 47 11.57 -4.29 12.65
CA THR A 47 12.41 -5.48 12.56
C THR A 47 13.78 -5.33 13.22
N GLY A 48 14.20 -4.09 13.51
CA GLY A 48 15.52 -3.74 14.04
C GLY A 48 16.68 -4.03 13.08
N SER A 49 16.41 -4.38 11.83
CA SER A 49 17.44 -4.74 10.85
C SER A 49 16.99 -4.44 9.43
N ARG A 50 17.82 -3.69 8.70
CA ARG A 50 17.59 -3.39 7.28
C ARG A 50 17.37 -4.63 6.43
N ASP A 51 18.19 -5.66 6.61
CA ASP A 51 18.08 -6.89 5.82
C ASP A 51 16.76 -7.63 6.08
N LYS A 52 16.30 -7.66 7.33
CA LYS A 52 15.01 -8.27 7.70
C LYS A 52 13.84 -7.45 7.17
N ALA A 53 13.89 -6.12 7.29
CA ALA A 53 12.88 -5.21 6.76
C ALA A 53 12.73 -5.37 5.25
N GLU A 54 13.84 -5.34 4.51
CA GLU A 54 13.80 -5.52 3.05
C GLU A 54 13.22 -6.88 2.68
N ALA A 55 13.64 -7.97 3.33
CA ALA A 55 13.10 -9.31 3.11
C ALA A 55 11.59 -9.37 3.36
N GLU A 56 11.11 -8.70 4.41
CA GLU A 56 9.68 -8.61 4.72
C GLU A 56 8.90 -7.83 3.65
N LEU A 57 9.38 -6.64 3.24
CA LEU A 57 8.75 -5.82 2.20
C LEU A 57 8.64 -6.57 0.86
N LEU A 58 9.66 -7.35 0.53
CA LEU A 58 9.64 -8.22 -0.65
C LEU A 58 8.63 -9.35 -0.53
N ALA A 59 8.53 -9.95 0.66
CA ALA A 59 7.52 -10.97 0.94
C ALA A 59 6.10 -10.39 0.85
N ARG A 60 5.89 -9.16 1.34
CA ARG A 60 4.62 -8.42 1.19
C ARG A 60 4.29 -8.25 -0.30
N ARG A 61 5.22 -7.74 -1.09
CA ARG A 61 5.05 -7.57 -2.55
C ARG A 61 4.68 -8.89 -3.23
N LYS A 62 5.43 -9.96 -2.98
CA LYS A 62 5.15 -11.28 -3.54
C LYS A 62 3.76 -11.81 -3.18
N ARG A 63 3.28 -11.53 -1.97
CA ARG A 63 1.91 -11.91 -1.58
C ARG A 63 0.87 -11.09 -2.34
N VAL A 64 1.07 -9.77 -2.42
CA VAL A 64 0.15 -8.86 -3.11
C VAL A 64 0.09 -9.17 -4.62
N ASP A 65 1.21 -9.53 -5.24
CA ASP A 65 1.27 -9.97 -6.64
C ASP A 65 0.43 -11.23 -6.91
N GLN A 66 0.09 -12.01 -5.87
CA GLN A 66 -0.76 -13.20 -5.95
C GLN A 66 -2.24 -12.90 -5.64
N LEU A 67 -2.56 -11.67 -5.22
CA LEU A 67 -3.93 -11.26 -4.96
C LEU A 67 -4.57 -10.77 -6.26
N HIS A 68 -5.86 -11.09 -6.43
CA HIS A 68 -6.67 -10.55 -7.51
C HIS A 68 -7.24 -9.20 -7.08
N ILE A 69 -6.38 -8.19 -6.98
CA ILE A 69 -6.79 -6.82 -6.66
C ILE A 69 -7.27 -6.15 -7.95
N ALA A 70 -8.54 -5.76 -8.00
CA ALA A 70 -9.17 -5.17 -9.19
C ALA A 70 -9.79 -3.80 -8.88
N PRO A 71 -9.79 -2.86 -9.84
CA PRO A 71 -10.57 -1.63 -9.72
C PRO A 71 -12.05 -1.91 -9.46
N LEU A 72 -12.76 -0.94 -8.89
CA LEU A 72 -14.19 -1.12 -8.60
C LEU A 72 -15.02 -1.07 -9.88
N SER A 73 -16.13 -1.81 -9.87
CA SER A 73 -17.20 -1.56 -10.84
C SER A 73 -17.77 -0.15 -10.63
N PRO A 74 -18.27 0.53 -11.68
CA PRO A 74 -18.92 1.83 -11.53
C PRO A 74 -20.09 1.81 -10.53
N ALA A 75 -20.83 0.70 -10.47
CA ALA A 75 -21.94 0.52 -9.55
C ALA A 75 -21.47 0.44 -8.09
N ASP A 76 -20.40 -0.31 -7.81
CA ASP A 76 -19.81 -0.39 -6.47
C ASP A 76 -19.21 0.94 -6.04
N ALA A 77 -18.47 1.61 -6.92
CA ALA A 77 -17.91 2.92 -6.63
C ALA A 77 -19.00 3.94 -6.27
N GLN A 78 -20.14 3.93 -6.98
CA GLN A 78 -21.29 4.75 -6.66
C GLN A 78 -21.90 4.38 -5.30
N ARG A 79 -22.08 3.08 -5.01
CA ARG A 79 -22.61 2.58 -3.74
C ARG A 79 -21.75 3.05 -2.57
N PHE A 80 -20.43 2.86 -2.66
CA PHE A 80 -19.48 3.29 -1.63
C PHE A 80 -19.50 4.81 -1.46
N THR A 81 -19.50 5.57 -2.56
CA THR A 81 -19.55 7.04 -2.51
C THR A 81 -20.81 7.54 -1.81
N GLN A 82 -21.97 6.94 -2.09
CA GLN A 82 -23.23 7.29 -1.42
C GLN A 82 -23.19 6.96 0.07
N ALA A 83 -22.71 5.77 0.43
CA ALA A 83 -22.55 5.38 1.83
C ALA A 83 -21.63 6.34 2.60
N TRP A 84 -20.50 6.74 2.00
CA TRP A 84 -19.59 7.71 2.60
C TRP A 84 -20.26 9.07 2.86
N ARG A 85 -21.05 9.58 1.90
CA ARG A 85 -21.80 10.83 2.06
C ARG A 85 -22.84 10.75 3.18
N SER A 86 -23.59 9.65 3.25
CA SER A 86 -24.58 9.44 4.30
C SER A 86 -23.95 9.39 5.69
N LEU A 87 -22.78 8.76 5.81
CA LEU A 87 -22.01 8.73 7.04
C LEU A 87 -21.58 10.13 7.49
N GLN A 88 -21.01 10.93 6.57
CA GLN A 88 -20.57 12.30 6.88
C GLN A 88 -21.72 13.18 7.39
N ALA A 89 -22.92 13.03 6.83
CA ALA A 89 -24.09 13.77 7.28
C ALA A 89 -24.50 13.42 8.73
N ARG A 90 -24.32 12.15 9.13
CA ARG A 90 -24.70 11.66 10.47
C ARG A 90 -23.64 11.91 11.53
N PHE A 91 -22.41 12.24 11.15
CA PHE A 91 -21.31 12.44 12.10
C PHE A 91 -21.60 13.53 13.14
N VAL A 92 -22.32 14.58 12.75
CA VAL A 92 -22.67 15.70 13.65
C VAL A 92 -23.58 15.22 14.79
N ASP A 93 -24.54 14.36 14.47
CA ASP A 93 -25.54 13.86 15.42
C ASP A 93 -25.01 12.67 16.23
N ASN A 94 -24.23 11.79 15.60
CA ASN A 94 -23.70 10.58 16.22
C ASN A 94 -22.27 10.27 15.73
N PRO A 95 -21.24 10.92 16.30
CA PRO A 95 -19.85 10.80 15.84
C PRO A 95 -19.25 9.41 16.09
N GLN A 96 -19.66 8.73 17.16
CA GLN A 96 -19.18 7.39 17.49
C GLN A 96 -19.66 6.35 16.46
N ASP A 97 -20.95 6.36 16.15
CA ASP A 97 -21.54 5.46 15.14
C ASP A 97 -20.97 5.76 13.75
N ALA A 98 -20.81 7.03 13.39
CA ALA A 98 -20.20 7.42 12.14
C ALA A 98 -18.74 6.96 12.01
N LEU A 99 -17.94 6.99 13.09
CA LEU A 99 -16.58 6.46 13.08
C LEU A 99 -16.56 4.94 12.87
N ALA A 100 -17.41 4.20 13.60
CA ALA A 100 -17.50 2.74 13.45
C ALA A 100 -17.94 2.35 12.02
N GLN A 101 -18.89 3.08 11.45
CA GLN A 101 -19.31 2.88 10.06
C GLN A 101 -18.21 3.24 9.06
N ALA A 102 -17.32 4.19 9.37
CA ALA A 102 -16.24 4.58 8.46
C ALA A 102 -15.20 3.47 8.35
N ASP A 103 -14.81 2.89 9.48
CA ASP A 103 -13.93 1.72 9.53
C ASP A 103 -14.54 0.53 8.77
N ALA A 104 -15.81 0.21 9.06
CA ALA A 104 -16.52 -0.87 8.37
C ALA A 104 -16.63 -0.64 6.85
N LEU A 105 -16.86 0.61 6.41
CA LEU A 105 -16.99 0.96 5.01
C LEU A 105 -15.67 0.84 4.26
N VAL A 106 -14.55 1.26 4.89
CA VAL A 106 -13.20 1.08 4.33
C VAL A 106 -12.86 -0.41 4.22
N GLN A 107 -13.18 -1.21 5.24
CA GLN A 107 -12.95 -2.65 5.19
C GLN A 107 -13.79 -3.35 4.10
N ASP A 108 -15.06 -2.95 3.92
CA ASP A 108 -15.89 -3.49 2.83
C ASP A 108 -15.34 -3.09 1.46
N LEU A 109 -14.88 -1.84 1.31
CA LEU A 109 -14.23 -1.35 0.08
C LEU A 109 -12.98 -2.17 -0.27
N MET A 110 -12.10 -2.37 0.72
CA MET A 110 -10.91 -3.21 0.58
C MET A 110 -11.26 -4.65 0.21
N ARG A 111 -12.33 -5.20 0.78
CA ARG A 111 -12.81 -6.55 0.46
C ARG A 111 -13.30 -6.64 -0.98
N THR A 112 -14.11 -5.67 -1.43
CA THR A 112 -14.58 -5.61 -2.82
C THR A 112 -13.43 -5.49 -3.80
N ARG A 113 -12.38 -4.75 -3.43
CA ARG A 113 -11.13 -4.65 -4.17
C ARG A 113 -10.34 -5.95 -4.26
N GLY A 114 -10.57 -6.92 -3.37
CA GLY A 114 -9.84 -8.20 -3.34
C GLY A 114 -8.73 -8.28 -2.29
N TYR A 115 -8.65 -7.31 -1.36
CA TYR A 115 -7.71 -7.40 -0.24
C TYR A 115 -8.16 -8.45 0.79
N PRO A 116 -7.22 -9.21 1.39
CA PRO A 116 -7.55 -10.15 2.45
C PRO A 116 -8.09 -9.42 3.68
N MET A 117 -9.11 -10.02 4.29
CA MET A 117 -9.72 -9.56 5.54
C MET A 117 -9.18 -10.39 6.71
N GLY A 118 -9.09 -9.78 7.89
CA GLY A 118 -8.64 -10.45 9.10
C GLY A 118 -7.78 -9.51 9.94
N ASP A 119 -6.50 -9.82 10.05
CA ASP A 119 -5.54 -9.02 10.82
C ASP A 119 -5.32 -7.64 10.17
N PHE A 120 -5.64 -6.58 10.93
CA PHE A 120 -5.52 -5.19 10.49
C PHE A 120 -4.11 -4.87 9.99
N GLU A 121 -3.10 -5.25 10.77
CA GLU A 121 -1.71 -4.93 10.48
C GLU A 121 -1.25 -5.59 9.18
N ARG A 122 -1.69 -6.82 8.92
CA ARG A 122 -1.46 -7.53 7.66
C ARG A 122 -2.16 -6.84 6.49
N SER A 123 -3.43 -6.48 6.61
CA SER A 123 -4.14 -5.79 5.52
C SER A 123 -3.50 -4.45 5.20
N ALA A 124 -3.10 -3.67 6.22
CA ALA A 124 -2.39 -2.42 6.04
C ALA A 124 -1.01 -2.62 5.39
N ALA A 125 -0.28 -3.67 5.79
CA ALA A 125 1.01 -4.02 5.18
C ALA A 125 0.88 -4.47 3.71
N ASP A 126 -0.22 -5.11 3.35
CA ASP A 126 -0.49 -5.52 1.98
C ASP A 126 -0.98 -4.30 1.14
N ILE A 127 -1.76 -3.37 1.70
CA ILE A 127 -2.12 -2.09 1.04
C ILE A 127 -0.88 -1.26 0.72
N SER A 128 0.11 -1.19 1.62
CA SER A 128 1.29 -0.35 1.39
C SER A 128 2.13 -0.73 0.19
N VAL A 129 1.90 -1.92 -0.38
CA VAL A 129 2.53 -2.31 -1.65
C VAL A 129 2.00 -1.49 -2.82
N ASN A 130 0.70 -1.22 -2.89
CA ASN A 130 0.11 -0.48 -4.02
C ASN A 130 -0.12 0.99 -3.66
N HIS A 131 -0.42 1.28 -2.40
CA HIS A 131 -0.78 2.61 -1.92
C HIS A 131 0.07 3.02 -0.69
N PRO A 132 1.40 3.13 -0.84
CA PRO A 132 2.32 3.46 0.25
C PRO A 132 2.05 4.84 0.87
N GLY A 133 1.46 5.77 0.13
CA GLY A 133 1.17 7.13 0.61
C GLY A 133 -0.02 7.27 1.56
N VAL A 134 -0.96 6.30 1.56
CA VAL A 134 -2.21 6.40 2.35
C VAL A 134 -2.33 5.38 3.47
N VAL A 135 -1.43 4.39 3.52
CA VAL A 135 -1.40 3.40 4.61
C VAL A 135 -1.20 4.03 5.98
N GLU A 136 -0.44 5.13 6.08
CA GLU A 136 -0.28 5.86 7.34
C GLU A 136 -1.61 6.41 7.84
N HIS A 137 -2.45 6.92 6.94
CA HIS A 137 -3.80 7.35 7.28
C HIS A 137 -4.64 6.16 7.74
N TYR A 138 -4.53 5.00 7.10
CA TYR A 138 -5.25 3.81 7.56
C TYR A 138 -4.86 3.41 9.00
N ARG A 139 -3.55 3.40 9.30
CA ARG A 139 -3.02 3.13 10.66
C ARG A 139 -3.46 4.16 11.68
N ALA A 140 -3.39 5.45 11.33
CA ALA A 140 -3.80 6.53 12.22
C ALA A 140 -5.30 6.48 12.52
N GLY A 141 -6.14 6.28 11.51
CA GLY A 141 -7.58 6.12 11.67
C GLY A 141 -7.94 4.93 12.57
N HIS A 142 -7.31 3.78 12.33
CA HIS A 142 -7.55 2.57 13.13
C HIS A 142 -7.10 2.71 14.58
N ALA A 143 -5.91 3.26 14.83
CA ALA A 143 -5.43 3.50 16.19
C ALA A 143 -6.37 4.41 16.99
N ILE A 144 -6.99 5.41 16.35
CA ILE A 144 -7.99 6.26 16.99
C ILE A 144 -9.30 5.48 17.20
N ALA A 145 -9.76 4.69 16.22
CA ALA A 145 -10.97 3.87 16.36
C ALA A 145 -10.85 2.85 17.50
N GLU A 146 -9.70 2.19 17.66
CA GLU A 146 -9.45 1.27 18.77
C GLU A 146 -9.49 1.96 20.14
N ARG A 147 -8.90 3.16 20.24
CA ARG A 147 -8.96 3.99 21.45
C ARG A 147 -10.39 4.46 21.74
N GLN A 148 -11.15 4.79 20.70
CA GLN A 148 -12.55 5.17 20.84
C GLN A 148 -13.38 4.01 21.40
N GLY A 149 -13.15 2.77 20.96
CA GLY A 149 -13.80 1.58 21.51
C GLY A 149 -13.60 1.41 23.04
N ARG A 150 -12.58 2.07 23.60
CA ARG A 150 -12.30 2.12 25.05
C ARG A 150 -12.80 3.41 25.73
N GLY A 151 -13.44 4.32 24.99
CA GLY A 151 -13.93 5.60 25.49
C GLY A 151 -12.85 6.68 25.69
N GLU A 152 -11.67 6.52 25.09
CA GLU A 152 -10.49 7.37 25.32
C GLU A 152 -10.34 8.53 24.29
N VAL A 153 -11.36 8.77 23.47
CA VAL A 153 -11.29 9.69 22.32
C VAL A 153 -12.52 10.61 22.35
N ASP A 154 -12.27 11.90 22.23
CA ASP A 154 -13.32 12.92 22.12
C ASP A 154 -13.84 13.04 20.67
N THR A 155 -14.89 13.83 20.48
CA THR A 155 -15.50 14.02 19.17
C THR A 155 -14.52 14.56 18.12
N GLU A 156 -13.54 15.37 18.52
CA GLU A 156 -12.54 15.89 17.58
C GLU A 156 -11.56 14.80 17.14
N GLY A 157 -11.11 13.95 18.06
CA GLY A 157 -10.35 12.76 17.70
C GLY A 157 -11.12 11.85 16.74
N MET A 158 -12.43 11.65 16.96
CA MET A 158 -13.27 10.90 16.03
C MET A 158 -13.34 11.56 14.65
N ARG A 159 -13.39 12.90 14.59
CA ARG A 159 -13.36 13.65 13.32
C ARG A 159 -12.06 13.39 12.58
N GLN A 160 -10.93 13.45 13.27
CA GLN A 160 -9.61 13.17 12.68
C GLN A 160 -9.52 11.74 12.15
N ALA A 161 -10.06 10.75 12.88
CA ALA A 161 -10.10 9.36 12.42
C ALA A 161 -10.92 9.19 11.13
N VAL A 162 -12.08 9.86 11.03
CA VAL A 162 -12.89 9.86 9.78
C VAL A 162 -12.14 10.54 8.63
N ILE A 163 -11.36 11.60 8.88
CA ILE A 163 -10.52 12.24 7.86
C ILE A 163 -9.43 11.27 7.38
N HIS A 164 -8.79 10.54 8.28
CA HIS A 164 -7.82 9.51 7.95
C HIS A 164 -8.43 8.40 7.09
N TYR A 165 -9.59 7.87 7.48
CA TYR A 165 -10.30 6.89 6.65
C TYR A 165 -10.71 7.45 5.29
N ARG A 166 -11.08 8.74 5.21
CA ARG A 166 -11.42 9.40 3.94
C ARG A 166 -10.25 9.39 2.96
N ALA A 167 -9.04 9.64 3.44
CA ALA A 167 -7.86 9.68 2.59
C ALA A 167 -7.60 8.31 1.94
N LEU A 168 -7.69 7.23 2.72
CA LEU A 168 -7.61 5.87 2.19
C LEU A 168 -8.78 5.56 1.25
N PHE A 169 -10.01 5.92 1.66
CA PHE A 169 -11.22 5.65 0.88
C PHE A 169 -11.19 6.30 -0.51
N ALA A 170 -10.70 7.53 -0.61
CA ALA A 170 -10.60 8.25 -1.88
C ALA A 170 -9.60 7.60 -2.84
N GLU A 171 -8.44 7.18 -2.32
CA GLU A 171 -7.45 6.40 -3.07
C GLU A 171 -8.04 5.06 -3.52
N LEU A 172 -8.77 4.40 -2.62
CA LEU A 172 -9.39 3.11 -2.89
C LEU A 172 -10.71 3.21 -3.68
N LEU A 173 -11.04 4.36 -4.29
CA LEU A 173 -12.27 4.52 -5.09
C LEU A 173 -12.05 4.44 -6.60
N GLU A 174 -10.80 4.28 -7.07
CA GLU A 174 -10.47 3.97 -8.48
C GLU A 174 -11.46 3.01 -9.18
N VAL A 175 -11.98 3.44 -10.32
CA VAL A 175 -13.01 2.72 -11.07
C VAL A 175 -12.36 2.06 -12.28
N ASP A 176 -12.81 0.86 -12.63
CA ASP A 176 -12.52 0.25 -13.93
C ASP A 176 -13.16 1.13 -15.01
N GLN A 177 -12.38 2.03 -15.60
CA GLN A 177 -12.83 2.76 -16.78
C GLN A 177 -12.67 1.80 -17.95
N PRO A 178 -13.75 1.41 -18.65
CA PRO A 178 -13.60 0.66 -19.88
C PRO A 178 -12.74 1.53 -20.79
N GLU A 179 -11.53 1.06 -21.08
CA GLU A 179 -10.59 1.83 -21.89
C GLU A 179 -11.30 2.23 -23.18
N HIS A 180 -11.48 3.54 -23.39
CA HIS A 180 -11.70 4.07 -24.71
C HIS A 180 -10.43 3.75 -25.49
N HIS A 181 -10.42 2.58 -26.11
CA HIS A 181 -9.49 2.22 -27.15
C HIS A 181 -9.83 3.15 -28.33
N ASP A 182 -9.33 4.38 -28.26
CA ASP A 182 -9.29 5.29 -29.38
C ASP A 182 -8.40 4.62 -30.42
N HIS A 183 -9.05 3.83 -31.27
CA HIS A 183 -8.51 3.28 -32.49
C HIS A 183 -8.10 4.48 -33.35
N HIS A 184 -6.85 4.90 -33.21
CA HIS A 184 -6.22 5.83 -34.14
C HIS A 184 -6.20 5.13 -35.50
N PRO A 185 -6.99 5.56 -36.50
CA PRO A 185 -6.94 4.92 -37.80
C PRO A 185 -5.58 5.25 -38.41
N ASP A 186 -4.85 4.18 -38.71
CA ASP A 186 -3.55 4.17 -39.35
C ASP A 186 -3.64 4.91 -40.69
N MET A 187 -3.25 6.19 -40.74
CA MET A 187 -3.14 6.94 -42.00
C MET A 187 -1.85 6.53 -42.71
N ARG A 188 -1.89 5.34 -43.31
CA ARG A 188 -1.05 5.00 -44.46
C ARG A 188 -1.64 5.65 -45.72
N THR A 189 -0.95 6.66 -46.22
CA THR A 189 -0.93 7.03 -47.64
C THR A 189 0.47 7.62 -47.84
N GLN A 190 1.45 6.93 -48.43
CA GLN A 190 1.55 6.64 -49.87
C GLN A 190 1.08 7.81 -50.72
N SER A 191 1.98 8.77 -50.97
CA SER A 191 2.49 9.16 -52.30
C SER A 191 3.33 10.42 -52.20
#